data_AF-A0A7X9HY55-F1
#
_entry.id   AF-A0A7X9HY55-F1
#
_cell.length_a   1.000
_cell.length_b   1.000
_cell.length_c   1.000
_cell.angle_alpha   90.00
_cell.angle_beta   90.00
_cell.angle_gamma   90.00
#
_symmetry.space_group_name_H-M   'P 1'
#
loop_
_entity.id
_entity.type
_entity.pdbx_description
1 polymer ?
#
loop_
_entity_poly.entity_id
_entity_poly.type
_entity_poly.pdbx_seq_one_letter_code
_entity_poly.pdbx_strand_id
1 'polypeptide(L)'
;MKQPKVSEENSAFKMPLEPASSVYKEKSSKFISLLFPVSTIEEAEEIRKKIAKEYYDASHHCFALRIGLGKELIEKFSDAGEPSHTAGEPILSALKQSQVSNALCIVVRYFGGTKLGTGGLIRAYHKSALSSIESAKMKDLFETENCNLE
;
A
#
# COMPACT_ATOMS: atom_id res chain seq x y z
N MET A 1 15.01 -27.47 -28.53
CA MET A 1 14.80 -26.30 -27.65
C MET A 1 13.70 -26.66 -26.66
N LYS A 2 14.05 -26.95 -25.40
CA LYS A 2 13.02 -27.20 -24.37
C LYS A 2 12.48 -25.83 -23.96
N GLN A 3 11.18 -25.64 -24.13
CA GLN A 3 10.49 -24.51 -23.54
C GLN A 3 10.72 -24.55 -22.03
N PRO A 4 10.97 -23.40 -21.37
CA PRO A 4 11.04 -23.36 -19.92
C PRO A 4 9.72 -23.89 -19.37
N LYS A 5 9.81 -24.92 -18.52
CA LYS A 5 8.68 -25.44 -17.76
C LYS A 5 8.32 -24.37 -16.73
N VAL A 6 7.28 -23.61 -17.01
CA VAL A 6 6.59 -22.83 -15.97
C VAL A 6 5.98 -23.87 -15.03
N SER A 7 6.52 -24.03 -13.83
CA SER A 7 5.84 -24.77 -12.78
C SER A 7 4.58 -23.99 -12.40
N GLU A 8 3.42 -24.56 -12.69
CA GLU A 8 2.07 -23.97 -12.53
C GLU A 8 1.62 -23.77 -11.07
N GLU A 9 2.52 -23.71 -10.09
CA GLU A 9 2.15 -23.53 -8.68
C GLU A 9 3.00 -22.41 -8.04
N ASN A 10 2.54 -21.15 -8.15
CA ASN A 10 2.77 -20.07 -7.17
C ASN A 10 2.28 -18.70 -7.68
N SER A 11 0.97 -18.54 -7.92
CA SER A 11 0.37 -17.21 -8.08
C SER A 11 -0.57 -16.94 -6.93
N ALA A 12 -0.11 -16.15 -5.96
CA ALA A 12 -0.99 -15.63 -4.92
C ALA A 12 -0.88 -14.10 -4.76
N PHE A 13 0.09 -13.45 -5.42
CA PHE A 13 0.29 -12.01 -5.30
C PHE A 13 -0.25 -11.23 -6.49
N LYS A 14 -0.72 -10.02 -6.20
CA LYS A 14 -1.25 -9.07 -7.18
C LYS A 14 -0.49 -7.77 -7.09
N MET A 15 -0.53 -7.00 -8.17
CA MET A 15 -0.08 -5.61 -8.16
C MET A 15 -1.08 -4.71 -8.90
N PRO A 16 -1.23 -3.45 -8.47
CA PRO A 16 -2.05 -2.49 -9.19
C PRO A 16 -1.45 -2.23 -10.59
N LEU A 17 -2.31 -2.06 -11.59
CA LEU A 17 -1.92 -1.69 -12.96
C LEU A 17 -1.75 -0.18 -13.12
N GLU A 18 -2.56 0.58 -12.40
CA GLU A 18 -2.63 2.03 -12.44
C GLU A 18 -2.92 2.57 -11.03
N PRO A 19 -2.66 3.87 -10.77
CA PRO A 19 -3.04 4.47 -9.51
C PRO A 19 -4.55 4.35 -9.24
N ALA A 20 -4.91 4.02 -8.01
CA ALA A 20 -6.30 3.94 -7.55
C ALA A 20 -6.48 4.78 -6.29
N SER A 21 -7.71 5.25 -6.06
CA SER A 21 -8.01 6.08 -4.89
C SER A 21 -9.40 5.82 -4.33
N SER A 22 -9.54 5.96 -3.02
CA SER A 22 -10.82 5.89 -2.33
C SER A 22 -10.90 6.91 -1.20
N VAL A 23 -12.12 7.22 -0.77
CA VAL A 23 -12.37 8.09 0.38
C VAL A 23 -13.18 7.32 1.42
N TYR A 24 -12.63 7.20 2.62
CA TYR A 24 -13.28 6.64 3.79
C TYR A 24 -13.55 7.74 4.83
N LYS A 25 -14.71 7.71 5.47
CA LYS A 25 -15.08 8.65 6.54
C LYS A 25 -15.39 7.88 7.80
N GLU A 26 -14.83 8.34 8.92
CA GLU A 26 -15.08 7.77 10.25
C GLU A 26 -15.29 8.91 11.24
N LYS A 27 -16.48 8.95 11.85
CA LYS A 27 -17.00 10.14 12.54
C LYS A 27 -16.84 11.37 11.65
N SER A 28 -16.14 12.40 12.13
CA SER A 28 -15.84 13.61 11.39
C SER A 28 -14.49 13.57 10.65
N SER A 29 -13.68 12.52 10.82
CA SER A 29 -12.39 12.40 10.13
C SER A 29 -12.58 11.88 8.70
N LYS A 30 -11.77 12.40 7.76
CA LYS A 30 -11.73 11.97 6.36
C LYS A 30 -10.38 11.34 6.06
N PHE A 31 -10.39 10.17 5.44
CA PHE A 31 -9.23 9.41 5.02
C PHE A 31 -9.29 9.25 3.49
N ILE A 32 -8.26 9.71 2.80
CA ILE A 32 -8.11 9.56 1.35
C ILE A 32 -6.99 8.55 1.14
N SER A 33 -7.34 7.35 0.67
CA SER A 33 -6.34 6.32 0.37
C SER A 33 -5.97 6.41 -1.10
N LEU A 34 -4.67 6.40 -1.37
CA LEU A 34 -4.05 6.48 -2.68
C LEU A 34 -3.12 5.28 -2.83
N LEU A 35 -3.43 4.39 -3.76
CA LEU A 35 -2.65 3.20 -4.06
C LEU A 35 -1.94 3.42 -5.40
N PHE A 36 -0.63 3.23 -5.42
CA PHE A 36 0.21 3.41 -6.60
C PHE A 36 0.96 2.11 -6.92
N PRO A 37 1.06 1.72 -8.20
CA PRO A 37 2.09 0.77 -8.63
C PRO A 37 3.47 1.38 -8.43
N VAL A 38 4.39 0.65 -7.81
CA VAL A 38 5.79 1.04 -7.67
C VAL A 38 6.70 -0.17 -7.78
N SER A 39 7.87 0.02 -8.39
CA SER A 39 8.89 -1.05 -8.54
C SER A 39 10.16 -0.78 -7.75
N THR A 40 10.36 0.46 -7.27
CA THR A 40 11.55 0.84 -6.49
C THR A 40 11.22 1.74 -5.31
N ILE A 41 12.15 1.84 -4.35
CA ILE A 41 12.00 2.74 -3.20
C ILE A 41 12.10 4.20 -3.64
N GLU A 42 12.92 4.49 -4.64
CA GLU A 42 13.13 5.82 -5.19
C GLU A 42 11.82 6.36 -5.80
N GLU A 43 11.14 5.54 -6.61
CA GLU A 43 9.83 5.87 -7.18
C GLU A 43 8.80 6.13 -6.08
N ALA A 44 8.77 5.28 -5.03
CA ALA A 44 7.88 5.47 -3.90
C ALA A 44 8.15 6.80 -3.17
N GLU A 45 9.41 7.18 -2.96
CA GLU A 45 9.77 8.45 -2.32
C GLU A 45 9.42 9.67 -3.18
N GLU A 46 9.56 9.59 -4.51
CA GLU A 46 9.13 10.65 -5.43
C GLU A 46 7.61 10.88 -5.36
N ILE A 47 6.82 9.79 -5.38
CA ILE A 47 5.37 9.86 -5.23
C ILE A 47 5.00 10.45 -3.87
N ARG A 48 5.65 10.01 -2.78
CA ARG A 48 5.39 10.58 -1.44
C ARG A 48 5.64 12.08 -1.38
N LYS A 49 6.72 12.58 -1.99
CA LYS A 49 6.99 14.02 -2.08
C LYS A 49 5.93 14.76 -2.87
N LYS A 50 5.43 14.17 -3.96
CA LYS A 50 4.32 14.74 -4.76
C LYS A 50 3.04 14.82 -3.93
N ILE A 51 2.65 13.74 -3.26
CA ILE A 51 1.43 13.70 -2.43
C ILE A 51 1.53 14.65 -1.24
N ALA A 52 2.70 14.78 -0.61
CA ALA A 52 2.90 15.76 0.45
C ALA A 52 2.70 17.21 -0.02
N LYS A 53 3.07 17.53 -1.28
CA LYS A 53 2.81 18.85 -1.88
C LYS A 53 1.35 19.06 -2.26
N GLU A 54 0.72 18.03 -2.83
CA GLU A 54 -0.69 18.07 -3.27
C GLU A 54 -1.64 18.21 -2.08
N TYR A 55 -1.39 17.48 -1.00
CA TYR A 55 -2.19 17.49 0.23
C TYR A 55 -1.45 18.19 1.37
N TYR A 56 -0.83 19.35 1.10
CA TYR A 56 0.02 20.06 2.08
C TYR A 56 -0.72 20.49 3.36
N ASP A 57 -2.05 20.60 3.28
CA ASP A 57 -2.94 21.02 4.37
C ASP A 57 -3.51 19.85 5.19
N ALA A 58 -3.17 18.61 4.82
CA ALA A 58 -3.60 17.42 5.55
C ALA A 58 -2.87 17.26 6.88
N SER A 59 -3.51 16.56 7.82
CA SER A 59 -2.95 16.33 9.16
C SER A 59 -1.82 15.32 9.15
N HIS A 60 -1.97 14.23 8.37
CA HIS A 60 -1.01 13.15 8.28
C HIS A 60 -1.00 12.51 6.88
N HIS A 61 0.17 12.05 6.44
CA HIS A 61 0.38 11.29 5.19
C HIS A 61 1.00 9.94 5.53
N CYS A 62 0.24 9.09 6.24
CA CYS A 62 0.69 7.77 6.64
C CYS A 62 0.83 6.87 5.42
N PHE A 63 1.77 5.94 5.42
CA PHE A 63 1.94 5.06 4.25
C PHE A 63 2.44 3.68 4.63
N ALA A 64 2.26 2.74 3.71
CA ALA A 64 3.04 1.52 3.64
C ALA A 64 3.37 1.16 2.19
N LEU A 65 4.46 0.42 1.98
CA LEU A 65 4.84 -0.13 0.70
C LEU A 65 5.26 -1.58 0.84
N ARG A 66 5.07 -2.33 -0.26
CA ARG A 66 5.60 -3.68 -0.48
C ARG A 66 6.15 -3.72 -1.89
N ILE A 67 7.42 -4.07 -2.06
CA ILE A 67 8.11 -4.11 -3.36
C ILE A 67 8.86 -5.43 -3.45
N GLY A 68 8.72 -6.14 -4.56
CA GLY A 68 9.30 -7.46 -4.77
C GLY A 68 8.47 -8.60 -4.17
N LEU A 69 9.00 -9.81 -4.26
CA LEU A 69 8.42 -11.05 -3.72
C LEU A 69 9.55 -11.89 -3.09
N GLY A 70 9.16 -12.91 -2.31
CA GLY A 70 10.10 -13.88 -1.77
C GLY A 70 11.23 -13.24 -0.97
N LYS A 71 12.48 -13.60 -1.31
CA LYS A 71 13.68 -13.09 -0.63
C LYS A 71 13.98 -11.62 -0.92
N GLU A 72 13.49 -11.09 -2.03
CA GLU A 72 13.69 -9.69 -2.45
C GLU A 72 12.56 -8.77 -1.97
N LEU A 73 11.64 -9.28 -1.13
CA LEU A 73 10.52 -8.50 -0.60
C LEU A 73 11.02 -7.41 0.35
N ILE A 74 10.73 -6.17 0.00
CA ILE A 74 10.96 -4.98 0.83
C ILE A 74 9.64 -4.45 1.33
N GLU A 75 9.51 -4.26 2.64
CA GLU A 75 8.33 -3.69 3.28
C GLU A 75 8.73 -2.50 4.15
N LYS A 76 8.03 -1.38 4.00
CA LYS A 76 8.21 -0.20 4.85
C LYS A 76 6.86 0.42 5.17
N PHE A 77 6.77 1.10 6.30
CA PHE A 77 5.60 1.88 6.67
C PHE A 77 5.98 3.09 7.53
N SER A 78 5.06 4.04 7.67
CA SER A 78 5.19 5.16 8.59
C SER A 78 3.83 5.64 9.08
N ASP A 79 3.77 5.95 10.37
CA ASP A 79 2.61 6.57 11.01
C ASP A 79 2.53 8.08 10.78
N ALA A 80 3.55 8.73 10.20
CA ALA A 80 3.53 10.15 9.83
C ALA A 80 3.03 11.12 10.93
N GLY A 81 3.38 10.85 12.20
CA GLY A 81 2.98 11.65 13.36
C GLY A 81 1.68 11.19 14.04
N GLU A 82 0.99 10.18 13.51
CA GLU A 82 -0.03 9.45 14.28
C GLU A 82 0.61 8.68 15.45
N PRO A 83 -0.19 8.27 16.46
CA PRO A 83 0.30 7.35 17.48
C PRO A 83 0.94 6.10 16.85
N SER A 84 2.03 5.66 17.45
CA SER A 84 2.84 4.55 16.92
C SER A 84 2.00 3.30 16.65
N HIS A 85 2.22 2.70 15.48
CA HIS A 85 1.57 1.48 14.99
C HIS A 85 0.06 1.61 14.75
N THR A 86 -0.49 2.84 14.71
CA THR A 86 -1.94 3.04 14.50
C THR A 86 -2.34 3.35 13.07
N ALA A 87 -1.38 3.60 12.18
CA ALA A 87 -1.66 3.97 10.79
C ALA A 87 -0.84 3.17 9.78
N GLY A 88 0.49 3.30 9.79
CA GLY A 88 1.37 2.68 8.80
C GLY A 88 1.31 1.15 8.83
N GLU A 89 1.37 0.56 10.02
CA GLU A 89 1.26 -0.90 10.16
C GLU A 89 -0.12 -1.44 9.75
N PRO A 90 -1.25 -0.82 10.11
CA PRO A 90 -2.56 -1.17 9.56
C PRO A 90 -2.65 -1.09 8.02
N ILE A 91 -2.03 -0.09 7.39
CA ILE A 91 -1.97 0.01 5.91
C ILE A 91 -1.15 -1.16 5.34
N LEU A 92 0.00 -1.47 5.94
CA LEU A 92 0.83 -2.60 5.53
C LEU A 92 0.08 -3.94 5.69
N SER A 93 -0.65 -4.09 6.78
CA SER A 93 -1.46 -5.28 7.06
C SER A 93 -2.54 -5.48 6.00
N ALA A 94 -3.20 -4.41 5.55
CA ALA A 94 -4.16 -4.48 4.44
C ALA A 94 -3.49 -4.98 3.14
N LEU A 95 -2.33 -4.42 2.77
CA LEU A 95 -1.58 -4.89 1.60
C LEU A 95 -1.18 -6.38 1.72
N LYS A 96 -0.77 -6.82 2.91
CA LYS A 96 -0.39 -8.23 3.17
C LYS A 96 -1.59 -9.17 3.03
N GLN A 97 -2.69 -8.85 3.70
CA GLN A 97 -3.91 -9.68 3.67
C GLN A 97 -4.51 -9.78 2.27
N SER A 98 -4.44 -8.69 1.49
CA SER A 98 -4.87 -8.68 0.09
C SER A 98 -3.84 -9.25 -0.88
N GLN A 99 -2.70 -9.74 -0.38
CA GLN A 99 -1.59 -10.27 -1.16
C GLN A 99 -1.13 -9.30 -2.25
N VAL A 100 -1.10 -8.00 -1.96
CA VAL A 100 -0.67 -6.95 -2.89
C VAL A 100 0.82 -6.65 -2.68
N SER A 101 1.60 -6.69 -3.75
CA SER A 101 2.99 -6.23 -3.77
C SER A 101 3.23 -5.30 -4.97
N ASN A 102 4.46 -4.79 -5.10
CA ASN A 102 4.84 -3.71 -6.03
C ASN A 102 3.88 -2.52 -5.94
N ALA A 103 3.61 -2.10 -4.70
CA ALA A 103 2.62 -1.11 -4.40
C ALA A 103 3.04 -0.21 -3.24
N LEU A 104 2.67 1.06 -3.36
CA LEU A 104 2.72 2.08 -2.32
C LEU A 104 1.29 2.51 -2.01
N CYS A 105 0.86 2.39 -0.77
CA CYS A 105 -0.41 2.91 -0.29
C CYS A 105 -0.15 4.07 0.67
N ILE A 106 -0.62 5.26 0.31
CA ILE A 106 -0.60 6.46 1.16
C ILE A 106 -2.02 6.73 1.60
N VAL A 107 -2.24 6.93 2.90
CA VAL A 107 -3.51 7.39 3.45
C VAL A 107 -3.32 8.79 4.00
N VAL A 108 -3.94 9.76 3.31
CA VAL A 108 -3.99 11.15 3.72
C VAL A 108 -5.17 11.34 4.67
N ARG A 109 -4.90 11.87 5.86
CA ARG A 109 -5.94 12.10 6.86
C ARG A 109 -6.17 13.59 7.10
N TYR A 110 -7.44 13.97 7.11
CA TYR A 110 -7.91 15.23 7.67
C TYR A 110 -8.63 14.97 9.00
N PHE A 111 -8.12 15.55 10.09
CA PHE A 111 -8.74 15.43 11.41
C PHE A 111 -10.07 16.19 11.48
N GLY A 112 -11.10 15.53 12.00
CA GLY A 112 -12.45 16.08 12.07
C GLY A 112 -12.84 16.74 13.40
N GLY A 113 -11.91 16.98 14.32
CA GLY A 113 -12.22 17.53 15.65
C GLY A 113 -12.63 16.49 16.70
N THR A 114 -12.95 15.24 16.32
CA THR A 114 -13.27 14.15 17.25
C THR A 114 -12.21 13.06 17.21
N LYS A 115 -11.63 12.74 18.38
CA LYS A 115 -10.64 11.65 18.51
C LYS A 115 -11.29 10.28 18.25
N LEU A 116 -10.59 9.44 17.50
CA LEU A 116 -11.00 8.05 17.22
C LEU A 116 -10.49 7.05 18.26
N GLY A 117 -9.44 7.42 19.02
CA GLY A 117 -8.70 6.50 19.88
C GLY A 117 -7.88 5.48 19.07
N THR A 118 -6.95 4.80 19.73
CA THR A 118 -5.99 3.86 19.11
C THR A 118 -6.69 2.81 18.24
N GLY A 119 -7.68 2.09 18.80
CA GLY A 119 -8.41 1.06 18.06
C GLY A 119 -9.26 1.61 16.91
N GLY A 120 -9.74 2.86 17.03
CA GLY A 120 -10.47 3.52 15.95
C GLY A 120 -9.57 3.91 14.77
N LEU A 121 -8.36 4.40 15.06
CA LEU A 121 -7.34 4.71 14.04
C LEU A 121 -6.92 3.45 13.28
N ILE A 122 -6.56 2.39 14.00
CA ILE A 122 -6.16 1.10 13.40
C ILE A 122 -7.21 0.62 12.40
N ARG A 123 -8.49 0.59 12.81
CA ARG A 123 -9.58 0.16 11.93
C ARG A 123 -9.80 1.11 10.76
N ALA A 124 -9.73 2.42 10.97
CA ALA A 124 -9.95 3.40 9.92
C ALA A 124 -8.87 3.35 8.84
N TYR A 125 -7.59 3.30 9.23
CA TYR A 125 -6.48 3.19 8.29
C TYR A 125 -6.50 1.88 7.50
N HIS A 126 -6.75 0.76 8.18
CA HIS A 126 -6.88 -0.55 7.52
C HIS A 126 -8.03 -0.56 6.50
N LYS A 127 -9.24 -0.11 6.89
CA LYS A 127 -10.39 -0.04 5.99
C LYS A 127 -10.17 0.91 4.83
N SER A 128 -9.54 2.06 5.08
CA SER A 128 -9.25 3.03 4.02
C SER A 128 -8.30 2.42 2.97
N ALA A 129 -7.25 1.72 3.40
CA ALA A 129 -6.32 1.04 2.51
C ALA A 129 -7.00 -0.09 1.72
N LEU A 130 -7.82 -0.93 2.37
CA LEU A 130 -8.58 -1.97 1.68
C LEU A 130 -9.50 -1.39 0.60
N SER A 131 -10.17 -0.27 0.87
CA SER A 131 -11.10 0.33 -0.09
C SER A 131 -10.42 0.79 -1.38
N SER A 132 -9.17 1.29 -1.32
CA SER A 132 -8.44 1.64 -2.55
C SER A 132 -7.95 0.39 -3.29
N ILE A 133 -7.51 -0.64 -2.56
CA ILE A 133 -7.13 -1.95 -3.11
C ILE A 133 -8.30 -2.60 -3.85
N GLU A 134 -9.50 -2.61 -3.28
CA GLU A 134 -10.71 -3.20 -3.87
C GLU A 134 -11.16 -2.45 -5.13
N SER A 135 -10.91 -1.14 -5.20
CA SER A 135 -11.23 -0.33 -6.38
C SER A 135 -10.20 -0.41 -7.50
N ALA A 136 -9.01 -0.97 -7.22
CA ALA A 136 -7.89 -0.97 -8.15
C ALA A 136 -8.04 -2.04 -9.23
N LYS A 137 -7.61 -1.72 -10.45
CA LYS A 137 -7.37 -2.74 -11.47
C LYS A 137 -6.06 -3.45 -11.15
N MET A 138 -6.13 -4.77 -10.99
CA MET A 138 -5.00 -5.60 -10.58
C MET A 138 -4.53 -6.50 -11.72
N LYS A 139 -3.24 -6.85 -11.69
CA LYS A 139 -2.70 -8.00 -12.44
C LYS A 139 -1.98 -8.96 -11.50
N ASP A 140 -1.88 -10.20 -11.91
CA ASP A 140 -1.10 -11.20 -11.20
C ASP A 140 0.39 -10.86 -11.24
N LEU A 141 1.06 -11.13 -10.13
CA LEU A 141 2.49 -10.94 -9.95
C LEU A 141 3.13 -12.28 -9.62
N PHE A 142 4.09 -12.68 -10.44
CA PHE A 142 4.79 -13.96 -10.34
C PHE A 142 6.22 -13.73 -9.86
N GLU A 143 6.74 -14.65 -9.04
CA GLU A 143 8.16 -14.69 -8.71
C GLU A 143 8.94 -15.17 -9.94
N THR A 144 9.89 -14.36 -10.42
CA THR A 144 10.76 -14.77 -11.51
C THR A 144 11.99 -15.45 -10.94
N GLU A 145 12.12 -16.76 -11.11
CA GLU A 145 13.37 -17.46 -10.85
C GLU A 145 14.38 -17.13 -11.96
N ASN A 146 15.55 -16.61 -11.58
CA ASN A 146 16.68 -16.49 -12.50
C ASN A 146 17.17 -17.91 -12.86
N CYS A 147 16.77 -18.40 -14.02
CA CYS A 147 17.30 -19.65 -14.55
C CYS A 147 18.70 -19.37 -15.11
N ASN A 148 19.75 -19.67 -14.33
CA ASN A 148 21.11 -19.67 -14.85
C ASN A 148 21.22 -20.80 -15.88
N LEU A 149 21.40 -20.43 -17.15
CA LEU A 149 21.82 -21.37 -18.20
C LEU A 149 23.33 -21.57 -18.04
N GLU A 150 23.73 -22.70 -17.47
CA GLU A 150 25.10 -23.22 -17.58
C GLU A 150 25.36 -23.80 -18.97
#